data_AF-A0A509LP93-F1
#
_entry.id   AF-A0A509LP93-F1
#
_cell.length_a   1.000
_cell.length_b   1.000
_cell.length_c   1.000
_cell.angle_alpha   90.00
_cell.angle_beta   90.00
_cell.angle_gamma   90.00
#
_symmetry.space_group_name_H-M   'P 1'
#
loop_
_entity.id
_entity.type
_entity.pdbx_description
1 polymer ?
#
loop_
_entity_poly.entity_id
_entity_poly.type
_entity_poly.pdbx_seq_one_letter_code
_entity_poly.pdbx_strand_id
1 'polypeptide(L)'
;MKEKKLLYIWEPIYNKTTIVTKDYFKELIGNKKSISSYIANAIKKETYLPKLNCYISKEPLTVSEKRKRIAKLKFKNEIWKESNLSGLFISNEGRFRRKTLTGYTYTFPYLRKNHMTIKYQSNEYVVKRLVYQTFIGILENHERIYSKNGIKEDFRPSNLKKVSMTELGKLTGYKSKSKGIVHVSKEGKLIREFKSTREAERITLYNRQTINESCNNARKNYHSLGYRAFLWSDEYYNNVKEN
;
A
#
# COMPACT_ATOMS: atom_id res chain seq x y z
N MET A 1 33.27 -2.35 -0.49
CA MET A 1 31.81 -2.34 -0.18
C MET A 1 31.22 -3.67 -0.64
N LYS A 2 30.84 -4.59 0.28
CA LYS A 2 30.20 -5.86 -0.14
C LYS A 2 28.83 -5.54 -0.75
N GLU A 3 28.64 -5.90 -2.01
CA GLU A 3 27.38 -5.75 -2.73
C GLU A 3 26.26 -6.44 -1.93
N LYS A 4 25.32 -5.65 -1.39
CA LYS A 4 24.17 -6.18 -0.66
C LYS A 4 23.34 -6.98 -1.67
N LYS A 5 23.41 -8.31 -1.61
CA LYS A 5 22.63 -9.18 -2.50
C LYS A 5 21.15 -8.97 -2.20
N LEU A 6 20.48 -8.25 -3.10
CA LEU A 6 19.05 -7.96 -3.02
C LEU A 6 18.23 -9.18 -3.44
N LEU A 7 17.02 -9.26 -2.90
CA LEU A 7 16.02 -10.26 -3.21
C LEU A 7 14.68 -9.58 -3.40
N TYR A 8 13.97 -9.95 -4.47
CA TYR A 8 12.63 -9.45 -4.75
C TYR A 8 11.61 -10.43 -4.17
N ILE A 9 10.71 -9.93 -3.35
CA ILE A 9 9.56 -10.65 -2.79
C ILE A 9 8.31 -10.14 -3.50
N TRP A 10 7.55 -11.02 -4.13
CA TRP A 10 6.28 -10.66 -4.77
C TRP A 10 5.11 -11.37 -4.09
N GLU A 11 4.18 -10.58 -3.56
CA GLU A 11 2.93 -11.03 -2.94
C GLU A 11 1.81 -11.04 -4.01
N PRO A 12 1.28 -12.22 -4.41
CA PRO A 12 0.42 -12.34 -5.58
C PRO A 12 -0.95 -11.67 -5.46
N ILE A 13 -1.57 -11.74 -4.28
CA ILE A 13 -2.94 -11.25 -4.07
C ILE A 13 -3.01 -9.73 -4.19
N TYR A 14 -2.07 -9.03 -3.55
CA TYR A 14 -2.00 -7.56 -3.57
C TYR A 14 -1.14 -7.01 -4.71
N ASN A 15 -0.49 -7.89 -5.47
CA ASN A 15 0.48 -7.57 -6.51
C ASN A 15 1.56 -6.58 -6.01
N LYS A 16 2.06 -6.82 -4.80
CA LYS A 16 3.08 -5.99 -4.16
C LYS A 16 4.45 -6.63 -4.35
N THR A 17 5.41 -5.87 -4.87
CA THR A 17 6.81 -6.28 -4.90
C THR A 17 7.59 -5.48 -3.86
N THR A 18 8.35 -6.17 -3.01
CA THR A 18 9.20 -5.58 -1.98
C THR A 18 10.63 -6.05 -2.21
N ILE A 19 11.60 -5.13 -2.09
CA ILE A 19 13.02 -5.43 -2.22
C ILE A 19 13.59 -5.58 -0.81
N VAL A 20 14.27 -6.68 -0.54
CA VAL A 20 14.88 -6.96 0.77
C VAL A 20 16.32 -7.43 0.61
N THR A 21 17.07 -7.39 1.70
CA THR A 21 18.37 -8.08 1.78
C THR A 21 18.17 -9.56 2.08
N LYS A 22 19.15 -10.39 1.72
CA LYS A 22 19.15 -11.83 2.10
C LYS A 22 19.12 -12.04 3.61
N ASP A 23 19.80 -11.18 4.37
CA ASP A 23 19.88 -11.29 5.82
C ASP A 23 18.51 -11.02 6.46
N TYR A 24 17.82 -9.95 6.03
CA TYR A 24 16.45 -9.68 6.48
C TYR A 24 15.49 -10.79 6.06
N PHE A 25 15.62 -11.34 4.85
CA PHE A 25 14.80 -12.48 4.42
C PHE A 25 15.04 -13.72 5.31
N LYS A 26 16.28 -13.95 5.76
CA LYS A 26 16.62 -15.03 6.70
C LYS A 26 15.88 -14.88 8.02
N GLU A 27 15.81 -13.67 8.55
CA GLU A 27 15.04 -13.34 9.77
C GLU A 27 13.55 -13.65 9.58
N LEU A 28 12.96 -13.24 8.45
CA LEU A 28 11.53 -13.45 8.15
C LEU A 28 11.14 -14.94 8.12
N ILE A 29 11.95 -15.78 7.49
CA ILE A 29 11.62 -17.21 7.36
C ILE A 29 12.01 -18.03 8.59
N GLY A 30 12.88 -17.50 9.45
CA GLY A 30 13.50 -18.19 10.59
C GLY A 30 14.86 -18.77 10.22
N ASN A 31 15.78 -18.84 11.20
CA ASN A 31 17.19 -19.21 11.01
C ASN A 31 17.35 -20.62 10.39
N LYS A 32 17.43 -20.70 9.05
CA LYS A 32 17.79 -21.93 8.32
C LYS A 32 19.31 -22.02 8.17
N LYS A 33 19.88 -23.21 8.47
CA LYS A 33 21.33 -23.50 8.40
C LYS A 33 21.95 -23.14 7.03
N SER A 34 21.21 -23.27 5.92
CA SER A 34 21.63 -22.78 4.60
C SER A 34 20.55 -21.96 3.88
N ILE A 35 20.52 -20.66 4.17
CA ILE A 35 19.58 -19.72 3.54
C ILE A 35 19.82 -19.58 2.03
N SER A 36 21.08 -19.57 1.59
CA SER A 36 21.44 -19.39 0.18
C SER A 36 20.93 -20.53 -0.69
N SER A 37 21.11 -21.78 -0.25
CA SER A 37 20.60 -22.95 -0.96
C SER A 37 19.07 -22.98 -0.96
N TYR A 38 18.44 -22.59 0.14
CA TYR A 38 16.98 -22.47 0.22
C TYR A 38 16.43 -21.46 -0.79
N ILE A 39 17.00 -20.24 -0.84
CA ILE A 39 16.61 -19.20 -1.81
C ILE A 39 16.80 -19.71 -3.24
N ALA A 40 17.96 -20.28 -3.56
CA ALA A 40 18.26 -20.76 -4.91
C ALA A 40 17.25 -21.84 -5.36
N ASN A 41 16.91 -22.77 -4.47
CA ASN A 41 15.96 -23.84 -4.76
C ASN A 41 14.53 -23.32 -4.91
N ALA A 42 14.09 -22.41 -4.03
CA ALA A 42 12.76 -21.81 -4.11
C ALA A 42 12.58 -20.97 -5.39
N ILE A 43 13.61 -20.24 -5.83
CA ILE A 43 13.60 -19.51 -7.11
C ILE A 43 13.54 -20.50 -8.29
N LYS A 44 14.43 -21.50 -8.31
CA LYS A 44 14.50 -22.50 -9.39
C LYS A 44 13.18 -23.25 -9.58
N LYS A 45 12.53 -23.62 -8.47
CA LYS A 45 11.27 -24.37 -8.48
C LYS A 45 10.03 -23.47 -8.57
N GLU A 46 10.19 -22.15 -8.64
CA GLU A 46 9.08 -21.18 -8.56
C GLU A 46 8.14 -21.47 -7.38
N THR A 47 8.72 -21.74 -6.21
CA THR A 47 7.96 -22.18 -5.03
C THR A 47 7.23 -21.02 -4.38
N TYR A 48 5.92 -21.18 -4.15
CA TYR A 48 5.16 -20.27 -3.31
C TYR A 48 5.54 -20.51 -1.84
N LEU A 49 5.75 -19.44 -1.08
CA LEU A 49 6.12 -19.48 0.32
C LEU A 49 4.89 -19.13 1.18
N PRO A 50 4.16 -20.11 1.75
CA PRO A 50 2.89 -19.85 2.43
C PRO A 50 3.04 -18.97 3.67
N LYS A 51 4.16 -19.12 4.41
CA LYS A 51 4.45 -18.32 5.61
C LYS A 51 4.50 -16.81 5.33
N LEU A 52 4.93 -16.42 4.13
CA LEU A 52 5.06 -15.02 3.72
C LEU A 52 4.08 -14.61 2.61
N ASN A 53 3.20 -15.54 2.20
CA ASN A 53 2.29 -15.39 1.07
C ASN A 53 2.93 -14.87 -0.23
N CYS A 54 4.15 -15.31 -0.54
CA CYS A 54 4.92 -14.69 -1.62
C CYS A 54 5.67 -15.69 -2.51
N TYR A 55 6.10 -15.21 -3.67
CA TYR A 55 7.21 -15.78 -4.43
C TYR A 55 8.45 -14.92 -4.26
N ILE A 56 9.62 -15.52 -4.51
CA ILE A 56 10.90 -14.80 -4.49
C ILE A 56 11.62 -14.90 -5.83
N SER A 57 12.42 -13.88 -6.15
CA SER A 57 13.23 -13.82 -7.37
C SER A 57 14.47 -12.94 -7.20
N LYS A 58 15.45 -13.13 -8.09
CA LYS A 58 16.65 -12.28 -8.15
C LYS A 58 16.39 -10.94 -8.85
N GLU A 59 15.38 -10.89 -9.70
CA GLU A 59 14.99 -9.74 -10.52
C GLU A 59 13.48 -9.51 -10.41
N PRO A 60 12.99 -8.30 -10.75
CA PRO A 60 11.56 -8.02 -10.82
C PRO A 60 10.85 -8.96 -11.79
N LEU A 61 9.70 -9.49 -11.39
CA LEU A 61 8.91 -10.37 -12.24
C LEU A 61 8.14 -9.60 -13.30
N THR A 62 8.20 -10.10 -14.54
CA THR A 62 7.36 -9.63 -15.63
C THR A 62 5.89 -9.98 -15.37
N VAL A 63 4.98 -9.27 -16.06
CA VAL A 63 3.53 -9.54 -15.96
C VAL A 63 3.19 -10.97 -16.40
N SER A 64 3.88 -11.50 -17.40
CA SER A 64 3.69 -12.88 -17.90
C SER A 64 4.04 -13.91 -16.83
N GLU A 65 5.20 -13.77 -16.19
CA GLU A 65 5.62 -14.66 -15.10
C GLU A 65 4.68 -14.59 -13.90
N LYS A 66 4.24 -13.38 -13.52
CA LYS A 66 3.25 -13.20 -12.46
C LYS A 66 1.96 -13.95 -12.78
N ARG A 67 1.46 -13.86 -14.02
CA ARG A 67 0.25 -14.58 -14.47
C ARG A 67 0.43 -16.09 -14.40
N LYS A 68 1.58 -16.61 -14.86
CA LYS A 68 1.90 -18.04 -14.78
C LYS A 68 1.91 -18.54 -13.34
N ARG A 69 2.51 -17.77 -12.41
CA ARG A 69 2.64 -18.17 -11.01
C ARG A 69 1.33 -18.06 -10.24
N ILE A 70 0.58 -16.97 -10.38
CA ILE A 70 -0.72 -16.85 -9.72
C ILE A 70 -1.71 -17.92 -10.20
N ALA A 71 -1.63 -18.35 -11.46
CA ALA A 71 -2.46 -19.43 -11.99
C ALA A 71 -2.18 -20.79 -11.35
N LYS A 72 -0.94 -21.04 -10.89
CA LYS A 72 -0.56 -22.27 -10.18
C LYS A 72 -1.04 -22.31 -8.73
N LEU A 73 -1.39 -21.17 -8.14
CA LEU A 73 -1.86 -21.11 -6.75
C LEU A 73 -3.22 -21.77 -6.59
N LYS A 74 -3.32 -22.63 -5.57
CA LYS A 74 -4.54 -23.29 -5.13
C LYS A 74 -4.77 -22.92 -3.67
N PHE A 75 -5.93 -22.32 -3.39
CA PHE A 75 -6.37 -22.05 -2.02
C PHE A 75 -7.44 -23.07 -1.63
N LYS A 76 -7.43 -23.47 -0.36
CA LYS A 76 -8.46 -24.35 0.19
C LYS A 76 -9.79 -23.58 0.22
N ASN A 77 -10.87 -24.19 -0.28
CA ASN A 77 -12.22 -23.59 -0.31
C ASN A 77 -12.32 -22.29 -1.13
N GLU A 78 -11.52 -22.20 -2.19
CA GLU A 78 -11.62 -21.06 -3.10
C GLU A 78 -12.85 -21.16 -4.00
N ILE A 79 -13.62 -20.08 -4.03
CA ILE A 79 -14.83 -19.96 -4.83
C ILE A 79 -14.65 -18.80 -5.80
N TRP A 80 -14.87 -19.08 -7.08
CA TRP A 80 -14.88 -18.09 -8.15
C TRP A 80 -16.33 -17.74 -8.51
N LYS A 81 -16.64 -16.45 -8.53
CA LYS A 81 -17.92 -15.93 -9.01
C LYS A 81 -17.69 -14.91 -10.12
N GLU A 82 -18.60 -14.88 -11.08
CA GLU A 82 -18.65 -13.78 -12.05
C GLU A 82 -19.15 -12.51 -11.35
N SER A 83 -18.54 -11.37 -11.67
CA SER A 83 -18.98 -10.08 -11.16
C SER A 83 -20.12 -9.51 -11.99
N ASN A 84 -20.64 -8.36 -11.58
CA ASN A 84 -21.56 -7.57 -12.42
C ASN A 84 -20.92 -7.05 -13.72
N LEU A 85 -19.60 -7.17 -13.88
CA LEU A 85 -18.90 -6.93 -15.14
C LEU A 85 -18.76 -8.26 -15.89
N SER A 86 -19.49 -8.39 -17.00
CA SER A 86 -19.51 -9.60 -17.82
C SER A 86 -18.10 -10.04 -18.21
N GLY A 87 -17.78 -11.32 -17.99
CA GLY A 87 -16.48 -11.92 -18.27
C GLY A 87 -15.41 -11.65 -17.23
N LEU A 88 -15.68 -10.89 -16.15
CA LEU A 88 -14.76 -10.71 -15.03
C LEU A 88 -15.14 -11.63 -13.87
N PHE A 89 -14.22 -12.51 -13.47
CA PHE A 89 -14.37 -13.44 -12.38
C PHE A 89 -13.49 -13.02 -11.20
N ILE A 90 -14.07 -13.12 -10.00
CA ILE A 90 -13.45 -12.75 -8.73
C ILE A 90 -13.49 -13.97 -7.81
N SER A 91 -12.37 -14.22 -7.13
CA SER A 91 -12.24 -15.24 -6.10
C SER A 91 -12.45 -14.65 -4.71
N ASN A 92 -13.02 -15.44 -3.79
CA ASN A 92 -13.10 -15.08 -2.37
C ASN A 92 -11.73 -14.86 -1.70
N GLU A 93 -10.65 -15.36 -2.31
CA GLU A 93 -9.26 -15.11 -1.88
C GLU A 93 -8.66 -13.82 -2.47
N GLY A 94 -9.47 -13.02 -3.18
CA GLY A 94 -9.03 -11.74 -3.71
C GLY A 94 -8.24 -11.84 -5.02
N ARG A 95 -8.50 -12.87 -5.83
CA ARG A 95 -7.92 -13.00 -7.18
C ARG A 95 -8.91 -12.55 -8.25
N PHE A 96 -8.38 -11.99 -9.35
CA PHE A 96 -9.16 -11.51 -10.49
C PHE A 96 -8.69 -12.19 -11.75
N ARG A 97 -9.63 -12.69 -12.55
CA ARG A 97 -9.35 -13.21 -13.88
C ARG A 97 -10.45 -12.83 -14.86
N ARG A 98 -10.07 -12.54 -16.09
CA ARG A 98 -11.02 -12.31 -17.19
C ARG A 98 -11.13 -13.53 -18.07
N LYS A 99 -12.34 -13.83 -18.54
CA LYS A 99 -12.57 -14.85 -19.55
C LYS A 99 -11.97 -14.40 -20.89
N THR A 100 -11.29 -15.32 -21.57
CA THR A 100 -10.76 -15.16 -22.93
C THR A 100 -11.24 -16.34 -23.77
N LEU A 101 -11.06 -16.27 -25.10
CA LEU A 101 -11.44 -17.37 -26.00
C LEU A 101 -10.80 -18.71 -25.59
N THR A 102 -9.56 -18.65 -25.10
CA THR A 102 -8.74 -19.82 -24.73
C THR A 102 -8.73 -20.14 -23.22
N GLY A 103 -9.55 -19.47 -22.41
CA GLY A 103 -9.61 -19.72 -20.97
C GLY A 103 -9.68 -18.45 -20.13
N TYR A 104 -8.69 -18.25 -19.26
CA TYR A 104 -8.67 -17.12 -18.33
C TYR A 104 -7.32 -16.41 -18.27
N THR A 105 -7.36 -15.08 -18.22
CA THR A 105 -6.18 -14.24 -17.97
C THR A 105 -6.30 -13.53 -16.63
N TYR A 106 -5.30 -13.69 -15.76
CA TYR A 106 -5.27 -12.98 -14.48
C TYR A 106 -4.99 -11.48 -14.66
N THR A 107 -5.76 -10.68 -13.91
CA THR A 107 -5.59 -9.24 -13.76
C THR A 107 -5.15 -8.95 -12.33
N PHE A 108 -4.27 -7.97 -12.18
CA PHE A 108 -3.70 -7.62 -10.89
C PHE A 108 -4.22 -6.29 -10.38
N PRO A 109 -4.50 -6.18 -9.07
CA PRO A 109 -4.82 -4.91 -8.47
C PRO A 109 -3.55 -4.02 -8.39
N TYR A 110 -3.76 -2.71 -8.31
CA TYR A 110 -2.74 -1.70 -8.07
C TYR A 110 -3.32 -0.56 -7.25
N LEU A 111 -2.45 0.18 -6.57
CA LEU A 111 -2.86 1.32 -5.76
C LEU A 111 -3.06 2.56 -6.65
N ARG A 112 -4.25 3.15 -6.63
CA ARG A 112 -4.56 4.43 -7.28
C ARG A 112 -5.36 5.34 -6.36
N LYS A 113 -4.90 6.58 -6.17
CA LYS A 113 -5.56 7.59 -5.31
C LYS A 113 -5.98 7.02 -3.94
N ASN A 114 -5.10 6.22 -3.33
CA ASN A 114 -5.31 5.52 -2.05
C ASN A 114 -6.35 4.37 -2.04
N HIS A 115 -6.81 3.92 -3.21
CA HIS A 115 -7.69 2.76 -3.35
C HIS A 115 -6.99 1.64 -4.13
N MET A 116 -7.24 0.38 -3.73
CA MET A 116 -6.89 -0.76 -4.57
C MET A 116 -7.86 -0.81 -5.73
N THR A 117 -7.30 -0.86 -6.93
CA THR A 117 -8.02 -0.71 -8.20
C THR A 117 -7.56 -1.78 -9.17
N ILE A 118 -8.46 -2.26 -10.02
CA ILE A 118 -8.10 -3.07 -11.19
C ILE A 118 -8.47 -2.33 -12.46
N LYS A 119 -7.69 -2.56 -13.52
CA LYS A 119 -8.07 -2.19 -14.88
C LYS A 119 -8.79 -3.37 -15.52
N TYR A 120 -9.99 -3.13 -16.02
CA TYR A 120 -10.78 -4.10 -16.76
C TYR A 120 -11.38 -3.42 -17.98
N GLN A 121 -11.09 -3.96 -19.17
CA GLN A 121 -11.36 -3.29 -20.45
C GLN A 121 -10.72 -1.89 -20.45
N SER A 122 -11.48 -0.85 -20.79
CA SER A 122 -11.02 0.55 -20.83
C SER A 122 -11.22 1.31 -19.51
N ASN A 123 -11.78 0.66 -18.48
CA ASN A 123 -12.19 1.30 -17.24
C ASN A 123 -11.39 0.80 -16.03
N GLU A 124 -11.41 1.62 -14.97
CA GLU A 124 -10.81 1.31 -13.68
C GLU A 124 -11.89 1.13 -12.62
N TYR A 125 -11.73 0.10 -11.79
CA TYR A 125 -12.73 -0.26 -10.78
C TYR A 125 -12.08 -0.44 -9.42
N VAL A 126 -12.71 0.14 -8.39
CA VAL A 126 -12.29 -0.04 -6.99
C VAL A 126 -12.57 -1.48 -6.57
N VAL A 127 -11.50 -2.18 -6.17
CA VAL A 127 -11.51 -3.61 -5.91
C VAL A 127 -12.49 -3.99 -4.81
N LYS A 128 -12.47 -3.27 -3.68
CA LYS A 128 -13.37 -3.56 -2.55
C LYS A 128 -14.85 -3.50 -2.96
N ARG A 129 -15.20 -2.59 -3.86
CA ARG A 129 -16.57 -2.45 -4.37
C ARG A 129 -16.98 -3.64 -5.21
N LEU A 130 -16.13 -4.05 -6.15
CA LEU A 130 -16.37 -5.24 -6.95
C LEU A 130 -16.51 -6.49 -6.08
N VAL A 131 -15.57 -6.72 -5.16
CA VAL A 131 -15.60 -7.91 -4.29
C VAL A 131 -16.85 -7.93 -3.42
N TYR A 132 -17.22 -6.80 -2.82
CA TYR A 132 -18.44 -6.70 -2.01
C TYR A 132 -19.69 -7.00 -2.83
N GLN A 133 -19.82 -6.41 -4.02
CA GLN A 133 -20.97 -6.63 -4.90
C GLN A 133 -21.07 -8.07 -5.40
N THR A 134 -19.94 -8.74 -5.64
CA THR A 134 -19.92 -10.13 -6.11
C THR A 134 -20.25 -11.16 -5.01
N PHE A 135 -19.83 -10.91 -3.76
CA PHE A 135 -19.90 -11.93 -2.71
C PHE A 135 -20.90 -11.62 -1.59
N ILE A 136 -21.22 -10.35 -1.34
CA ILE A 136 -21.96 -9.93 -0.15
C ILE A 136 -23.30 -9.33 -0.54
N GLY A 137 -23.32 -8.33 -1.42
CA GLY A 137 -24.57 -7.73 -1.88
C GLY A 137 -24.42 -6.35 -2.49
N ILE A 138 -25.55 -5.73 -2.79
CA ILE A 138 -25.62 -4.42 -3.44
C ILE A 138 -25.28 -3.31 -2.42
N LEU A 139 -24.74 -2.20 -2.93
CA LEU A 139 -24.42 -1.00 -2.16
C LEU A 139 -25.31 0.14 -2.62
N GLU A 140 -25.95 0.82 -1.68
CA GLU A 140 -26.68 2.04 -1.95
C GLU A 140 -25.74 3.26 -2.01
N ASN A 141 -26.22 4.38 -2.58
CA ASN A 141 -25.40 5.55 -2.89
C ASN A 141 -24.69 6.16 -1.67
N HIS A 142 -25.31 6.08 -0.49
CA HIS A 142 -24.80 6.67 0.76
C HIS A 142 -23.96 5.68 1.59
N GLU A 143 -23.83 4.43 1.14
CA GLU A 143 -23.11 3.40 1.86
C GLU A 143 -21.64 3.35 1.40
N ARG A 144 -20.77 2.92 2.31
CA ARG A 144 -19.34 2.77 2.07
C ARG A 144 -18.89 1.38 2.52
N ILE A 145 -17.74 0.98 2.00
CA ILE A 145 -17.13 -0.31 2.33
C ILE A 145 -15.89 -0.06 3.15
N TYR A 146 -15.84 -0.69 4.31
CA TYR A 146 -14.72 -0.62 5.23
C TYR A 146 -14.04 -1.99 5.35
N SER A 147 -12.71 -1.99 5.42
CA SER A 147 -11.96 -3.21 5.77
C SER A 147 -11.85 -3.33 7.27
N LYS A 148 -12.38 -4.41 7.86
CA LYS A 148 -12.47 -4.63 9.30
C LYS A 148 -11.11 -4.50 9.99
N ASN A 149 -10.05 -5.04 9.37
CA ASN A 149 -8.67 -4.95 9.88
C ASN A 149 -7.96 -3.62 9.59
N GLY A 150 -8.61 -2.66 8.93
CA GLY A 150 -8.02 -1.37 8.56
C GLY A 150 -6.98 -1.41 7.43
N ILE A 151 -6.65 -2.59 6.89
CA ILE A 151 -5.69 -2.78 5.79
C ILE A 151 -6.43 -2.62 4.46
N LYS A 152 -5.94 -1.74 3.58
CA LYS A 152 -6.64 -1.42 2.31
C LYS A 152 -6.41 -2.47 1.24
N GLU A 153 -5.28 -3.16 1.33
CA GLU A 153 -4.85 -4.25 0.47
C GLU A 153 -5.68 -5.51 0.74
N ASP A 154 -6.12 -5.75 1.98
CA ASP A 154 -6.98 -6.89 2.29
C ASP A 154 -8.44 -6.59 1.95
N PHE A 155 -8.81 -6.93 0.72
CA PHE A 155 -10.14 -6.76 0.16
C PHE A 155 -10.94 -8.06 0.07
N ARG A 156 -10.55 -9.11 0.79
CA ARG A 156 -11.30 -10.38 0.83
C ARG A 156 -12.70 -10.18 1.41
N PRO A 157 -13.74 -10.88 0.93
CA PRO A 157 -15.12 -10.68 1.39
C PRO A 157 -15.28 -10.76 2.91
N SER A 158 -14.59 -11.72 3.55
CA SER A 158 -14.60 -11.89 5.01
C SER A 158 -14.14 -10.66 5.79
N ASN A 159 -13.23 -9.87 5.21
CA ASN A 159 -12.68 -8.65 5.80
C ASN A 159 -13.48 -7.38 5.42
N LEU A 160 -14.48 -7.46 4.55
CA LEU A 160 -15.28 -6.31 4.16
C LEU A 160 -16.53 -6.19 5.03
N LYS A 161 -16.90 -4.96 5.36
CA LYS A 161 -18.20 -4.62 5.93
C LYS A 161 -18.77 -3.36 5.30
N LYS A 162 -20.09 -3.33 5.21
CA LYS A 162 -20.85 -2.12 4.86
C LYS A 162 -20.90 -1.20 6.08
N VAL A 163 -20.75 0.10 5.83
CA VAL A 163 -20.86 1.14 6.85
C VAL A 163 -21.56 2.36 6.28
N SER A 164 -22.28 3.08 7.12
CA SER A 164 -22.77 4.42 6.81
C SER A 164 -21.61 5.44 6.73
N MET A 165 -21.87 6.60 6.13
CA MET A 165 -20.93 7.73 6.16
C MET A 165 -20.57 8.17 7.59
N THR A 166 -21.56 8.18 8.48
CA THR A 166 -21.37 8.55 9.90
C THR A 166 -20.46 7.57 10.62
N GLU A 167 -20.67 6.27 10.45
CA GLU A 167 -19.80 5.23 11.01
C GLU A 167 -18.39 5.28 10.42
N LEU A 168 -18.27 5.49 9.11
CA LEU A 168 -16.98 5.66 8.48
C LEU A 168 -16.23 6.85 9.11
N GLY A 169 -16.92 7.98 9.32
CA GLY A 169 -16.38 9.14 10.02
C GLY A 169 -15.86 8.79 11.42
N LYS A 170 -16.64 8.06 12.22
CA LYS A 170 -16.20 7.58 13.56
C LYS A 170 -14.96 6.67 13.46
N LEU A 171 -14.92 5.77 12.47
CA LEU A 171 -13.82 4.83 12.27
C LEU A 171 -12.54 5.47 11.72
N THR A 172 -12.62 6.58 11.01
CA THR A 172 -11.45 7.19 10.35
C THR A 172 -11.09 8.58 10.88
N GLY A 173 -11.97 9.24 11.63
CA GLY A 173 -11.78 10.62 12.07
C GLY A 173 -10.52 10.82 12.91
N TYR A 174 -10.15 9.82 13.73
CA TYR A 174 -8.90 9.88 14.50
C TYR A 174 -7.63 9.95 13.62
N LYS A 175 -7.70 9.48 12.36
CA LYS A 175 -6.59 9.57 11.40
C LYS A 175 -6.43 10.98 10.82
N SER A 176 -7.44 11.83 10.97
CA SER A 176 -7.44 13.21 10.47
C SER A 176 -6.91 14.22 11.50
N LYS A 177 -6.24 13.78 12.56
CA LYS A 177 -5.61 14.68 13.54
C LYS A 177 -4.59 15.57 12.86
N SER A 178 -4.68 16.87 13.11
CA SER A 178 -3.66 17.83 12.70
C SER A 178 -2.34 17.50 13.40
N LYS A 179 -1.25 17.47 12.63
CA LYS A 179 0.10 17.48 13.20
C LYS A 179 0.51 18.91 13.50
N GLY A 180 1.04 19.14 14.70
CA GLY A 180 1.70 20.39 15.06
C GLY A 180 2.92 20.63 14.18
N ILE A 181 3.20 21.90 13.91
CA ILE A 181 4.41 22.32 13.21
C ILE A 181 5.06 23.47 13.94
N VAL A 182 6.35 23.65 13.70
CA VAL A 182 7.09 24.82 14.16
C VAL A 182 7.65 25.59 12.98
N HIS A 183 7.73 26.91 13.13
CA HIS A 183 8.48 27.80 12.27
C HIS A 183 9.78 28.13 12.98
N VAL A 184 10.90 27.93 12.30
CA VAL A 184 12.25 28.12 12.80
C VAL A 184 12.99 29.16 11.97
N SER A 185 14.01 29.79 12.56
CA SER A 185 14.92 30.68 11.86
C SER A 185 15.92 29.90 11.00
N LYS A 186 16.71 30.63 10.20
CA LYS A 186 17.79 30.03 9.38
C LYS A 186 18.83 29.30 10.25
N GLU A 187 19.03 29.77 11.47
CA GLU A 187 19.92 29.21 12.49
C GLU A 187 19.24 28.07 13.29
N GLY A 188 18.01 27.70 12.95
CA GLY A 188 17.26 26.62 13.62
C GLY A 188 16.61 27.02 14.94
N LYS A 189 16.56 28.31 15.30
CA LYS A 189 15.88 28.77 16.51
C LYS A 189 14.36 28.76 16.34
N LEU A 190 13.62 28.32 17.35
CA LEU A 190 12.16 28.34 17.33
C LEU A 190 11.64 29.78 17.25
N ILE A 191 10.88 30.09 16.20
CA ILE A 191 10.19 31.37 16.03
C ILE A 191 8.75 31.26 16.54
N ARG A 192 8.03 30.21 16.15
CA ARG A 192 6.61 30.05 16.49
C ARG A 192 6.16 28.60 16.38
N GLU A 193 5.21 28.23 17.22
CA GLU A 193 4.49 26.95 17.17
C GLU A 193 3.11 27.13 16.54
N PHE A 194 2.67 26.14 15.78
CA PHE A 194 1.34 26.09 15.19
C PHE A 194 0.71 24.71 15.42
N LYS A 195 -0.59 24.66 15.69
CA LYS A 195 -1.34 23.40 15.84
C LYS A 195 -1.48 22.63 14.54
N SER A 196 -1.29 23.28 13.39
CA SER A 196 -1.42 22.67 12.07
C SER A 196 -0.79 23.50 10.95
N THR A 197 -0.54 22.86 9.80
CA THR A 197 -0.14 23.55 8.56
C THR A 197 -1.18 24.55 8.04
N ARG A 198 -2.47 24.36 8.36
CA ARG A 198 -3.53 25.32 7.99
C ARG A 198 -3.47 26.59 8.83
N GLU A 199 -3.14 26.46 10.11
CA GLU A 199 -2.97 27.61 10.98
C GLU A 199 -1.72 28.41 10.57
N ALA A 200 -0.62 27.72 10.28
CA ALA A 200 0.58 28.33 9.77
C ALA A 200 0.33 29.07 8.44
N GLU A 201 -0.40 28.48 7.49
CA GLU A 201 -0.75 29.15 6.22
C GLU A 201 -1.53 30.46 6.46
N ARG A 202 -2.54 30.44 7.34
CA ARG A 202 -3.33 31.65 7.63
C ARG A 202 -2.50 32.77 8.25
N ILE A 203 -1.53 32.42 9.09
CA ILE A 203 -0.75 33.40 9.87
C ILE A 203 0.49 33.88 9.11
N THR A 204 1.17 32.97 8.42
CA THR A 204 2.43 33.27 7.70
C THR A 204 2.20 33.64 6.24
N LEU A 205 1.00 33.41 5.72
CA LEU A 205 0.60 33.61 4.32
C LEU A 205 1.38 32.77 3.30
N TYR A 206 2.26 31.87 3.77
CA TYR A 206 2.86 30.87 2.91
C TYR A 206 1.84 29.81 2.54
N ASN A 207 1.81 29.45 1.26
CA ASN A 207 0.95 28.39 0.77
C ASN A 207 1.20 27.08 1.54
N ARG A 208 0.14 26.40 1.96
CA ARG A 208 0.20 25.15 2.71
C ARG A 208 0.98 24.05 2.01
N GLN A 209 1.01 24.01 0.67
CA GLN A 209 1.86 23.08 -0.08
C GLN A 209 3.34 23.35 0.21
N THR A 210 3.78 24.61 0.17
CA THR A 210 5.15 25.02 0.50
C THR A 210 5.51 24.68 1.95
N ILE A 211 4.60 24.94 2.89
CA ILE A 211 4.77 24.57 4.29
C ILE A 211 4.94 23.04 4.43
N ASN A 212 4.08 22.24 3.79
CA ASN A 212 4.19 20.77 3.84
C ASN A 212 5.50 20.26 3.21
N GLU A 213 5.93 20.84 2.09
CA GLU A 213 7.18 20.46 1.44
C GLU A 213 8.39 20.80 2.32
N SER A 214 8.34 21.92 3.05
CA SER A 214 9.33 22.29 4.07
C SER A 214 9.34 21.31 5.24
N CYS A 215 8.18 21.00 5.84
CA CYS A 215 8.09 20.02 6.92
C CYS A 215 8.59 18.62 6.50
N ASN A 216 8.29 18.17 5.27
CA ASN A 216 8.69 16.85 4.79
C ASN A 216 10.11 16.79 4.20
N ASN A 217 10.86 17.90 4.23
CA ASN A 217 12.15 18.03 3.57
C ASN A 217 12.14 17.62 2.09
N ALA A 218 11.04 17.90 1.39
CA ALA A 218 10.77 17.39 0.05
C ALA A 218 11.44 18.23 -1.06
N ARG A 219 12.07 19.35 -0.73
CA ARG A 219 12.75 20.24 -1.68
C ARG A 219 14.18 20.54 -1.22
N LYS A 220 15.10 20.61 -2.18
CA LYS A 220 16.48 21.08 -1.94
C LYS A 220 16.57 22.62 -1.87
N ASN A 221 15.73 23.30 -2.66
CA ASN A 221 15.69 24.76 -2.76
C ASN A 221 14.31 25.28 -2.36
N TYR A 222 14.27 26.10 -1.32
CA TYR A 222 13.03 26.70 -0.80
C TYR A 222 12.88 28.13 -1.31
N HIS A 223 12.62 28.35 -2.59
CA HIS A 223 12.66 29.70 -3.20
C HIS A 223 11.96 30.82 -2.42
N SER A 224 10.75 30.57 -1.89
CA SER A 224 9.99 31.57 -1.12
C SER A 224 10.36 31.68 0.36
N LEU A 225 11.06 30.69 0.92
CA LEU A 225 11.47 30.66 2.34
C LEU A 225 12.97 30.87 2.52
N GLY A 226 13.78 30.69 1.47
CA GLY A 226 15.24 30.69 1.48
C GLY A 226 15.88 29.46 2.15
N TYR A 227 15.20 28.83 3.11
CA TYR A 227 15.69 27.70 3.89
C TYR A 227 14.52 26.82 4.37
N ARG A 228 14.82 25.74 5.09
CA ARG A 228 13.80 24.87 5.68
C ARG A 228 13.18 25.52 6.92
N ALA A 229 12.27 26.46 6.68
CA ALA A 229 11.67 27.27 7.74
C ALA A 229 10.63 26.52 8.58
N PHE A 230 9.99 25.46 8.06
CA PHE A 230 8.97 24.72 8.80
C PHE A 230 9.39 23.28 9.07
N LEU A 231 9.15 22.82 10.30
CA LEU A 231 9.44 21.46 10.78
C LEU A 231 8.19 20.87 11.43
N TRP A 232 8.07 19.54 11.44
CA TRP A 232 7.09 18.90 12.31
C TRP A 232 7.48 19.15 13.77
N SER A 233 6.50 19.42 14.65
CA SER A 233 6.78 19.67 16.07
C SER A 233 7.62 18.56 16.69
N ASP A 234 7.24 17.32 16.43
CA ASP A 234 7.91 16.13 16.97
C ASP A 234 9.36 16.02 16.48
N GLU A 235 9.61 16.39 15.21
CA GLU A 235 10.95 16.41 14.64
C GLU A 235 11.84 17.45 15.32
N TYR A 236 11.31 18.65 15.55
CA TYR A 236 12.06 19.73 16.19
C TYR A 236 12.48 19.36 17.62
N TYR A 237 11.54 18.94 18.47
CA TYR A 237 11.87 18.66 19.88
C TYR A 237 12.70 17.39 20.07
N ASN A 238 12.62 16.41 19.16
CA ASN A 238 13.52 15.26 19.22
C ASN A 238 14.97 15.69 18.95
N ASN A 239 15.21 16.55 17.95
CA ASN A 239 16.54 17.05 17.63
C ASN A 239 17.13 17.97 18.72
N VAL A 240 16.27 18.67 19.48
CA VAL A 240 16.71 19.52 20.61
C VAL A 240 17.13 18.67 21.81
N LYS A 241 16.53 17.50 22.03
CA LYS A 241 16.88 16.61 23.15
C LYS A 241 18.18 15.83 22.95
N GLU A 242 18.64 15.71 21.71
CA GLU A 242 19.87 15.00 21.34
C GLU A 242 21.11 15.91 21.32
N ASN A 243 20.94 17.23 21.51
CA ASN A 243 22.01 18.23 21.65
C ASN A 243 22.05 18.78 23.09
#